data_AF-A0A1Q7B8F6-F1
#
_entry.id   AF-A0A1Q7B8F6-F1
#
_cell.length_a   1.000
_cell.length_b   1.000
_cell.length_c   1.000
_cell.angle_alpha   90.00
_cell.angle_beta   90.00
_cell.angle_gamma   90.00
#
_symmetry.space_group_name_H-M   'P 1'
#
loop_
_entity.id
_entity.type
_entity.pdbx_description
1 polymer ?
#
loop_
_entity_poly.entity_id
_entity_poly.type
_entity_poly.pdbx_seq_one_letter_code
_entity_poly.pdbx_strand_id
1 'polypeptide(L)'
;MPKGFRYKTLCYCSAALVLATAAAVAPATAQFPPAPEDQPAAKGKKAAAAAAPSINGNWSGELTQVGSQKPYKFELTINARGAETKYPDLDCTGKLTRAGSSKSYVFYVEVITKGQADKGGRCPDGTITVARQGDDLALGWFGSAQGTTVVAYGTLKKK
;
A
#
# COMPACT_ATOMS: atom_id res chain seq x y z
N MET A 1 60.68 44.47 -10.51
CA MET A 1 60.98 43.43 -11.53
C MET A 1 61.12 42.09 -10.80
N PRO A 2 60.73 40.93 -11.38
CA PRO A 2 60.31 40.63 -12.77
C PRO A 2 58.77 40.48 -12.91
N LYS A 3 58.10 40.98 -13.97
CA LYS A 3 57.87 40.40 -15.34
C LYS A 3 57.03 39.12 -15.27
N GLY A 4 55.72 39.12 -15.60
CA GLY A 4 55.14 39.26 -16.95
C GLY A 4 54.88 37.85 -17.51
N PHE A 5 53.65 37.43 -17.81
CA PHE A 5 53.15 37.52 -19.19
C PHE A 5 51.62 37.33 -19.24
N ARG A 6 50.93 38.29 -19.87
CA ARG A 6 49.58 38.11 -20.42
C ARG A 6 49.73 37.47 -21.80
N TYR A 7 48.90 36.49 -22.14
CA TYR A 7 48.69 36.11 -23.54
C TYR A 7 47.21 36.27 -23.92
N LYS A 8 47.02 37.07 -24.96
CA LYS A 8 45.76 37.35 -25.67
C LYS A 8 45.36 36.15 -26.56
N THR A 9 44.07 35.87 -26.56
CA THR A 9 43.15 35.68 -27.70
C THR A 9 43.64 35.06 -29.02
N LEU A 10 43.06 33.91 -29.38
CA LEU A 10 42.68 33.49 -30.75
C LEU A 10 41.65 32.34 -30.59
N CYS A 11 40.34 32.60 -30.67
CA CYS A 11 39.53 32.53 -31.89
C CYS A 11 39.62 31.15 -32.59
N TYR A 12 38.74 30.22 -32.21
CA TYR A 12 38.25 29.18 -33.12
C TYR A 12 36.76 28.95 -32.85
N CYS A 13 35.96 29.31 -33.85
CA CYS A 13 34.58 28.89 -33.99
C CYS A 13 34.55 27.36 -34.10
N SER A 14 33.94 26.70 -33.12
CA SER A 14 33.36 25.38 -33.31
C SER A 14 31.94 25.43 -32.79
N ALA A 15 31.02 25.75 -33.71
CA ALA A 15 29.63 25.34 -33.55
C ALA A 15 29.60 23.81 -33.55
N ALA A 16 29.21 23.21 -32.45
CA ALA A 16 28.85 21.80 -32.41
C ALA A 16 27.55 21.63 -31.63
N LEU A 17 26.63 20.95 -32.29
CA LEU A 17 25.23 20.73 -31.98
C LEU A 17 24.90 20.42 -30.51
N VAL A 18 23.74 20.95 -30.13
CA VAL A 18 22.86 20.53 -29.04
C VAL A 18 22.63 19.01 -29.05
N LEU A 19 22.74 18.38 -27.89
CA LEU A 19 21.86 17.27 -27.48
C LEU A 19 21.63 17.38 -25.97
N ALA A 20 20.61 18.14 -25.59
CA ALA A 20 20.05 18.06 -24.26
C ALA A 20 19.40 16.68 -24.10
N THR A 21 20.04 15.79 -23.34
CA THR A 21 19.42 14.54 -22.92
C THR A 21 18.40 14.86 -21.83
N ALA A 22 17.17 15.21 -22.24
CA ALA A 22 16.02 15.08 -21.37
C ALA A 22 15.81 13.59 -21.13
N ALA A 23 16.33 13.08 -20.00
CA ALA A 23 15.94 11.77 -19.52
C ALA A 23 14.45 11.85 -19.16
N ALA A 24 13.60 11.43 -20.09
CA ALA A 24 12.19 11.20 -19.82
C ALA A 24 12.11 10.13 -18.74
N VAL A 25 11.82 10.54 -17.52
CA VAL A 25 11.41 9.63 -16.45
C VAL A 25 10.05 9.10 -16.89
N ALA A 26 10.04 7.94 -17.54
CA ALA A 26 8.79 7.25 -17.84
C ALA A 26 8.06 6.98 -16.51
N PRO A 27 6.74 7.18 -16.42
CA PRO A 27 6.00 6.72 -15.27
C PRO A 27 6.24 5.22 -15.15
N ALA A 28 6.66 4.76 -13.97
CA ALA A 28 6.73 3.34 -13.68
C ALA A 28 5.32 2.76 -13.78
N THR A 29 4.98 2.23 -14.95
CA THR A 29 3.79 1.40 -15.12
C THR A 29 3.99 0.18 -14.24
N ALA A 30 3.16 0.05 -13.20
CA ALA A 30 3.08 -1.19 -12.45
C ALA A 30 2.89 -2.35 -13.45
N GLN A 31 3.86 -3.25 -13.53
CA GLN A 31 3.80 -4.43 -14.39
C GLN A 31 2.82 -5.42 -13.75
N PHE A 32 1.55 -5.26 -14.06
CA PHE A 32 0.58 -6.33 -13.88
C PHE A 32 0.72 -7.29 -15.08
N PRO A 33 0.72 -8.62 -14.86
CA PRO A 33 0.61 -9.55 -15.97
C PRO A 33 -0.65 -9.21 -16.80
N PRO A 34 -0.61 -9.36 -18.14
CA PRO A 34 -1.77 -9.08 -18.97
C PRO A 34 -2.94 -9.93 -18.48
N ALA A 35 -4.09 -9.28 -18.25
CA ALA A 35 -5.32 -10.01 -18.04
C ALA A 35 -5.58 -10.89 -19.26
N PRO A 36 -6.06 -12.13 -19.10
CA PRO A 36 -6.47 -12.95 -20.23
C PRO A 36 -7.47 -12.16 -21.08
N GLU A 37 -7.23 -12.11 -22.39
CA GLU A 37 -8.02 -11.35 -23.36
C GLU A 37 -9.52 -11.71 -23.25
N ASP A 38 -10.37 -10.69 -23.21
CA ASP A 38 -11.83 -10.82 -23.15
C ASP A 38 -12.36 -11.53 -24.40
N GLN A 39 -12.55 -12.85 -24.31
CA GLN A 39 -13.40 -13.57 -25.26
C GLN A 39 -14.84 -13.06 -25.14
N PRO A 40 -15.54 -12.79 -26.26
CA PRO A 40 -16.92 -12.33 -26.22
C PRO A 40 -17.81 -13.34 -25.49
N ALA A 41 -18.42 -12.89 -24.39
CA ALA A 41 -19.25 -13.71 -23.53
C ALA A 41 -20.43 -14.29 -24.32
N ALA A 42 -20.44 -15.62 -24.49
CA ALA A 42 -21.63 -16.34 -24.91
C ALA A 42 -22.77 -16.03 -23.94
N LYS A 43 -23.98 -15.76 -24.48
CA LYS A 43 -25.23 -15.59 -23.70
C LYS A 43 -25.65 -16.93 -23.08
N GLY A 44 -24.87 -17.43 -22.13
CA GLY A 44 -25.26 -18.48 -21.19
C GLY A 44 -25.86 -17.85 -19.94
N LYS A 45 -26.83 -18.54 -19.31
CA LYS A 45 -27.30 -18.19 -17.95
C LYS A 45 -26.06 -18.00 -17.08
N LYS A 46 -25.86 -16.79 -16.55
CA LYS A 46 -24.73 -16.42 -15.70
C LYS A 46 -24.74 -17.34 -14.49
N ALA A 47 -23.98 -18.43 -14.56
CA ALA A 47 -23.73 -19.27 -13.41
C ALA A 47 -23.16 -18.35 -12.32
N ALA A 48 -23.78 -18.37 -11.14
CA ALA A 48 -23.30 -17.60 -10.02
C ALA A 48 -21.83 -18.01 -9.79
N ALA A 49 -20.91 -17.04 -9.86
CA ALA A 49 -19.52 -17.29 -9.54
C ALA A 49 -19.45 -17.88 -8.13
N ALA A 50 -18.69 -18.96 -7.95
CA ALA A 50 -18.45 -19.54 -6.63
C ALA A 50 -18.02 -18.42 -5.66
N ALA A 51 -18.64 -18.39 -4.47
CA ALA A 51 -18.29 -17.41 -3.46
C ALA A 51 -16.79 -17.51 -3.16
N ALA A 52 -16.10 -16.36 -3.12
CA ALA A 52 -14.69 -16.32 -2.75
C ALA A 52 -14.50 -17.02 -1.38
N PRO A 53 -13.40 -17.77 -1.18
CA PRO A 53 -13.13 -18.43 0.09
C PRO A 53 -13.27 -17.45 1.25
N SER A 54 -14.08 -17.80 2.25
CA SER A 54 -14.31 -16.95 3.41
C SER A 54 -13.00 -16.61 4.10
N ILE A 55 -12.80 -15.35 4.45
CA ILE A 55 -11.64 -14.87 5.24
C ILE A 55 -11.93 -14.85 6.75
N ASN A 56 -13.08 -15.38 7.17
CA ASN A 56 -13.42 -15.51 8.59
C ASN A 56 -12.37 -16.34 9.33
N GLY A 57 -12.01 -15.88 10.52
CA GLY A 57 -10.99 -16.50 11.36
C GLY A 57 -10.24 -15.48 12.19
N ASN A 58 -9.31 -15.99 12.98
CA ASN A 58 -8.36 -15.21 13.75
C ASN A 58 -7.02 -15.27 13.01
N TRP A 59 -6.41 -14.12 12.82
CA TRP A 59 -5.21 -13.93 12.02
C TRP A 59 -4.20 -13.11 12.82
N SER A 60 -2.91 -13.40 12.64
CA SER A 60 -1.84 -12.57 13.20
C SER A 60 -0.60 -12.57 12.35
N GLY A 61 0.14 -11.48 12.45
CA GLY A 61 1.44 -11.31 11.83
C GLY A 61 2.06 -10.01 12.30
N GLU A 62 2.97 -9.48 11.50
CA GLU A 62 3.56 -8.18 11.71
C GLU A 62 3.25 -7.28 10.52
N LEU A 63 3.01 -6.00 10.79
CA LEU A 63 2.90 -4.99 9.75
C LEU A 63 4.16 -4.13 9.74
N THR A 64 4.65 -3.84 8.54
CA THR A 64 5.71 -2.87 8.30
C THR A 64 5.09 -1.57 7.83
N GLN A 65 5.33 -0.49 8.56
CA GLN A 65 4.93 0.85 8.13
C GLN A 65 5.96 1.41 7.15
N VAL A 66 5.50 1.99 6.05
CA VAL A 66 6.37 2.69 5.09
C VAL A 66 7.11 3.83 5.79
N GLY A 67 8.43 3.86 5.62
CA GLY A 67 9.31 4.82 6.31
C GLY A 67 9.73 4.41 7.72
N SER A 68 9.24 3.29 8.25
CA SER A 68 9.73 2.66 9.48
C SER A 68 10.57 1.43 9.17
N GLN A 69 11.63 1.19 9.96
CA GLN A 69 12.44 -0.03 9.88
C GLN A 69 11.95 -1.14 10.81
N LYS A 70 11.06 -0.82 11.77
CA LYS A 70 10.61 -1.77 12.78
C LYS A 70 9.17 -2.20 12.50
N PRO A 71 8.94 -3.48 12.17
CA PRO A 71 7.59 -4.05 12.14
C PRO A 71 6.96 -4.06 13.54
N TYR A 72 5.63 -4.10 13.58
CA TYR A 72 4.87 -4.25 14.82
C TYR A 72 3.81 -5.35 14.70
N LYS A 73 3.50 -5.98 15.83
CA LYS A 73 2.50 -7.05 15.90
C LYS A 73 1.11 -6.54 15.54
N PHE A 74 0.39 -7.36 14.81
CA PHE A 74 -0.97 -7.10 14.38
C PHE A 74 -1.82 -8.36 14.48
N GLU A 75 -3.04 -8.19 14.95
CA GLU A 75 -4.03 -9.25 15.01
C GLU A 75 -5.33 -8.80 14.34
N LEU A 76 -5.97 -9.71 13.62
CA LEU A 76 -7.24 -9.48 12.94
C LEU A 76 -8.19 -10.62 13.25
N THR A 77 -9.36 -10.31 13.78
CA THR A 77 -10.44 -11.27 13.99
C THR A 77 -11.60 -10.91 13.09
N ILE A 78 -12.08 -11.86 12.29
CA ILE A 78 -13.25 -11.71 11.42
C ILE A 78 -14.22 -12.83 11.72
N ASN A 79 -15.44 -12.50 12.12
CA ASN A 79 -16.51 -13.45 12.37
C ASN A 79 -17.87 -12.92 11.90
N ALA A 80 -18.94 -13.70 12.12
CA ALA A 80 -20.29 -13.33 11.70
C ALA A 80 -20.84 -12.05 12.36
N ARG A 81 -20.31 -11.66 13.52
CA ARG A 81 -20.73 -10.45 14.27
C ARG A 81 -19.98 -9.19 13.84
N GLY A 82 -18.86 -9.33 13.13
CA GLY A 82 -18.04 -8.21 12.69
C GLY A 82 -16.56 -8.56 12.65
N ALA A 83 -15.74 -7.52 12.52
CA ALA A 83 -14.29 -7.66 12.50
C ALA A 83 -13.62 -6.63 13.42
N GLU A 84 -12.49 -7.03 13.99
CA GLU A 84 -11.72 -6.28 14.98
C GLU A 84 -10.22 -6.45 14.72
N THR A 85 -9.45 -5.42 15.02
CA THR A 85 -8.00 -5.41 14.96
C THR A 85 -7.40 -5.11 16.32
N LYS A 86 -6.20 -5.65 16.56
CA LYS A 86 -5.38 -5.31 17.71
C LYS A 86 -3.97 -5.01 17.26
N TYR A 87 -3.38 -4.00 17.90
CA TYR A 87 -1.99 -3.58 17.71
C TYR A 87 -1.30 -3.65 19.08
N PRO A 88 -0.86 -4.84 19.54
CA PRO A 88 -0.38 -5.03 20.91
C PRO A 88 0.79 -4.12 21.28
N ASP A 89 1.76 -3.96 20.39
CA ASP A 89 2.93 -3.09 20.61
C ASP A 89 2.55 -1.60 20.63
N LEU A 90 1.39 -1.28 20.04
CA LEU A 90 0.85 0.08 20.00
C LEU A 90 -0.17 0.37 21.11
N ASP A 91 -0.61 -0.64 21.84
CA ASP A 91 -1.75 -0.61 22.76
C ASP A 91 -3.04 -0.05 22.13
N CYS A 92 -3.28 -0.39 20.87
CA CYS A 92 -4.45 0.06 20.12
C CYS A 92 -5.40 -1.08 19.74
N THR A 93 -6.68 -0.74 19.58
CA THR A 93 -7.73 -1.67 19.16
C THR A 93 -8.68 -0.95 18.22
N GLY A 94 -8.98 -1.56 17.09
CA GLY A 94 -9.88 -1.02 16.07
C GLY A 94 -11.08 -1.92 15.83
N LYS A 95 -12.23 -1.31 15.54
CA LYS A 95 -13.41 -2.01 15.00
C LYS A 95 -13.48 -1.78 13.50
N LEU A 96 -13.79 -2.84 12.76
CA LEU A 96 -13.87 -2.81 11.31
C LEU A 96 -15.32 -2.86 10.83
N THR A 97 -15.67 -1.91 9.98
CA THR A 97 -16.91 -1.92 9.19
C THR A 97 -16.57 -2.29 7.76
N ARG A 98 -17.22 -3.32 7.22
CA ARG A 98 -16.98 -3.76 5.84
C ARG A 98 -17.51 -2.72 4.85
N ALA A 99 -16.61 -2.11 4.09
CA ALA A 99 -16.95 -1.12 3.07
C ALA A 99 -17.32 -1.78 1.73
N GLY A 100 -16.76 -2.96 1.44
CA GLY A 100 -17.07 -3.69 0.22
C GLY A 100 -16.20 -4.93 0.00
N SER A 101 -16.37 -5.56 -1.15
CA SER A 101 -15.48 -6.62 -1.64
C SER A 101 -15.49 -6.74 -3.15
N SER A 102 -14.42 -7.29 -3.68
CA SER A 102 -14.35 -7.84 -5.04
C SER A 102 -14.18 -9.36 -4.98
N LYS A 103 -13.85 -10.01 -6.11
CA LYS A 103 -13.59 -11.46 -6.15
C LYS A 103 -12.43 -11.88 -5.23
N SER A 104 -11.40 -11.05 -5.10
CA SER A 104 -10.15 -11.42 -4.42
C SER A 104 -9.83 -10.55 -3.21
N TYR A 105 -10.58 -9.45 -3.01
CA TYR A 105 -10.27 -8.45 -2.00
C TYR A 105 -11.48 -8.14 -1.13
N VAL A 106 -11.22 -7.81 0.13
CA VAL A 106 -12.20 -7.27 1.06
C VAL A 106 -11.69 -5.95 1.61
N PHE A 107 -12.58 -4.96 1.67
CA PHE A 107 -12.27 -3.60 2.10
C PHE A 107 -13.03 -3.28 3.39
N TYR A 108 -12.31 -2.72 4.36
CA TYR A 108 -12.86 -2.28 5.64
C TYR A 108 -12.49 -0.83 5.91
N VAL A 109 -13.38 -0.11 6.57
CA VAL A 109 -13.06 1.09 7.33
C VAL A 109 -12.77 0.66 8.77
N GLU A 110 -11.67 1.13 9.32
CA GLU A 110 -11.28 0.93 10.70
C GLU A 110 -11.50 2.20 11.52
N VAL A 111 -12.21 2.04 12.64
CA VAL A 111 -12.31 3.06 13.69
C VAL A 111 -11.59 2.56 14.92
N ILE A 112 -10.59 3.31 15.38
CA ILE A 112 -9.82 3.00 16.57
C ILE A 112 -10.68 3.30 17.81
N THR A 113 -10.98 2.25 18.57
CA THR A 113 -11.76 2.33 19.80
C THR A 113 -10.90 2.43 21.07
N LYS A 114 -9.61 2.08 20.97
CA LYS A 114 -8.61 2.25 22.05
C LYS A 114 -7.32 2.81 21.47
N GLY A 115 -6.79 3.87 22.10
CA GLY A 115 -5.55 4.53 21.65
C GLY A 115 -5.74 5.50 20.48
N GLN A 116 -6.97 5.97 20.24
CA GLN A 116 -7.36 6.82 19.11
C GLN A 116 -6.63 8.17 19.13
N ALA A 117 -6.05 8.57 18.00
CA ALA A 117 -5.25 9.79 17.85
C ALA A 117 -6.02 11.06 18.24
N ASP A 118 -7.26 11.20 17.78
CA ASP A 118 -8.09 12.39 18.04
C ASP A 118 -8.54 12.51 19.51
N LYS A 119 -8.30 11.47 20.32
CA LYS A 119 -8.57 11.44 21.76
C LYS A 119 -7.28 11.45 22.60
N GLY A 120 -6.18 11.93 22.03
CA GLY A 120 -4.87 12.01 22.69
C GLY A 120 -4.05 10.72 22.65
N GLY A 121 -4.51 9.71 21.91
CA GLY A 121 -3.73 8.51 21.62
C GLY A 121 -2.79 8.67 20.44
N ARG A 122 -2.30 7.55 19.89
CA ARG A 122 -1.32 7.52 18.78
C ARG A 122 -1.80 6.81 17.53
N CYS A 123 -2.97 6.20 17.55
CA CYS A 123 -3.46 5.36 16.46
C CYS A 123 -4.56 6.10 15.69
N PRO A 124 -4.32 6.46 14.42
CA PRO A 124 -5.33 7.07 13.57
C PRO A 124 -6.36 6.04 13.11
N ASP A 125 -7.56 6.53 12.79
CA ASP A 125 -8.53 5.76 12.00
C ASP A 125 -8.01 5.53 10.58
N GLY A 126 -8.54 4.53 9.89
CA GLY A 126 -7.99 4.14 8.60
C GLY A 126 -8.86 3.19 7.80
N THR A 127 -8.24 2.56 6.82
CA THR A 127 -8.85 1.57 5.93
C THR A 127 -7.93 0.37 5.80
N ILE A 128 -8.55 -0.79 5.64
CA ILE A 128 -7.85 -2.07 5.48
C ILE A 128 -8.32 -2.74 4.21
N THR A 129 -7.37 -3.15 3.38
CA THR A 129 -7.59 -4.05 2.26
C THR A 129 -6.98 -5.40 2.59
N VAL A 130 -7.77 -6.46 2.45
CA VAL A 130 -7.35 -7.84 2.72
C VAL A 130 -7.51 -8.68 1.46
N ALA A 131 -6.52 -9.50 1.16
CA ALA A 131 -6.59 -10.50 0.10
C ALA A 131 -6.08 -11.86 0.59
N ARG A 132 -6.59 -12.94 -0.01
CA ARG A 132 -6.03 -14.28 0.20
C ARG A 132 -4.65 -14.38 -0.45
N GLN A 133 -3.68 -14.93 0.27
CA GLN A 133 -2.34 -15.28 -0.22
C GLN A 133 -2.05 -16.73 0.18
N GLY A 134 -2.55 -17.69 -0.61
CA GLY A 134 -2.57 -19.09 -0.20
C GLY A 134 -3.45 -19.29 1.04
N ASP A 135 -2.88 -19.92 2.08
CA ASP A 135 -3.55 -20.10 3.38
C ASP A 135 -3.51 -18.85 4.27
N ASP A 136 -2.67 -17.88 3.91
CA ASP A 136 -2.45 -16.63 4.64
C ASP A 136 -3.32 -15.49 4.09
N LEU A 137 -3.27 -14.34 4.76
CA LEU A 137 -3.85 -13.09 4.29
C LEU A 137 -2.76 -12.06 4.01
N ALA A 138 -2.76 -11.48 2.81
CA ALA A 138 -2.07 -10.23 2.57
C ALA A 138 -2.95 -9.08 3.06
N LEU A 139 -2.35 -8.15 3.79
CA LEU A 139 -3.03 -6.99 4.34
C LEU A 139 -2.30 -5.70 3.96
N GLY A 140 -3.07 -4.72 3.48
CA GLY A 140 -2.65 -3.32 3.36
C GLY A 140 -3.52 -2.45 4.26
N TRP A 141 -2.88 -1.54 4.97
CA TRP A 141 -3.51 -0.53 5.82
C TRP A 141 -3.14 0.86 5.31
N PHE A 142 -4.11 1.76 5.29
CA PHE A 142 -3.94 3.16 4.90
C PHE A 142 -4.73 4.07 5.83
N GLY A 143 -4.13 5.19 6.24
CA GLY A 143 -4.82 6.24 6.98
C GLY A 143 -4.01 7.53 7.01
N SER A 144 -4.48 8.50 7.80
CA SER A 144 -3.82 9.79 7.95
C SER A 144 -3.71 10.19 9.42
N ALA A 145 -2.55 10.69 9.82
CA ALA A 145 -2.32 11.28 11.13
C ALA A 145 -1.61 12.63 10.96
N GLN A 146 -2.12 13.68 11.60
CA GLN A 146 -1.47 15.02 11.61
C GLN A 146 -1.14 15.54 10.19
N GLY A 147 -2.04 15.32 9.23
CA GLY A 147 -1.86 15.73 7.83
C GLY A 147 -0.87 14.88 7.03
N THR A 148 -0.31 13.81 7.62
CA THR A 148 0.61 12.89 6.95
C THR A 148 -0.08 11.56 6.64
N THR A 149 0.15 11.05 5.43
CA THR A 149 -0.30 9.72 5.04
C THR A 149 0.53 8.65 5.75
N VAL A 150 -0.15 7.66 6.32
CA VAL A 150 0.47 6.48 6.91
C VAL A 150 0.02 5.25 6.12
N VAL A 151 0.97 4.41 5.74
CA VAL A 151 0.73 3.16 5.01
C VAL A 151 1.48 2.05 5.72
N ALA A 152 0.83 0.92 5.94
CA ALA A 152 1.46 -0.27 6.47
C ALA A 152 0.98 -1.53 5.74
N TYR A 153 1.80 -2.57 5.71
CA TYR A 153 1.47 -3.82 5.03
C TYR A 153 2.11 -5.02 5.71
N GLY A 154 1.56 -6.20 5.46
CA GLY A 154 2.13 -7.45 5.94
C GLY A 154 1.34 -8.67 5.50
N THR A 155 1.83 -9.84 5.91
CA THR A 155 1.16 -11.13 5.72
C THR A 155 0.76 -11.68 7.07
N LEU A 156 -0.49 -12.10 7.19
CA LEU A 156 -1.06 -12.67 8.41
C LEU A 156 -1.29 -14.15 8.25
N LYS A 157 -0.85 -14.91 9.25
CA LYS A 157 -1.10 -16.33 9.37
C LYS A 157 -2.34 -16.59 10.19
N LYS A 158 -3.05 -17.66 9.87
CA LYS A 158 -4.18 -18.12 10.67
C LYS A 158 -3.68 -18.54 12.06
N LYS A 159 -4.37 -18.11 13.12
CA LYS A 159 -4.16 -18.61 14.48
C LYS A 159 -4.86 -19.94 14.69
#